data_AF-A0A1G6ZKQ6-F1
#
_entry.id   AF-A0A1G6ZKQ6-F1
#
_cell.length_a   1.000
_cell.length_b   1.000
_cell.length_c   1.000
_cell.angle_alpha   90.00
_cell.angle_beta   90.00
_cell.angle_gamma   90.00
#
_symmetry.space_group_name_H-M   'P 1'
#
loop_
_entity.id
_entity.type
_entity.pdbx_description
1 polymer ?
#
loop_
_entity_poly.entity_id
_entity_poly.type
_entity_poly.pdbx_seq_one_letter_code
_entity_poly.pdbx_strand_id
1 'polypeptide(L)'
;MSPEPVRVLFVCVENANRSQMAEAFARLHGGARVEAYSAGSRPSGLINPKAVRFMAELAYDLSAHGSKSLDEIEGIDFDAVITMGCGDSCPWVPAKRREDWALPDPKHMDDEAYRAVRDDISARVLRLLAELGVSP
;
A
#
# COMPACT_ATOMS: atom_id res chain seq x y z
N MET A 1 -27.61 4.54 7.68
CA MET A 1 -26.61 4.53 6.60
C MET A 1 -25.27 4.46 7.29
N SER A 2 -24.54 3.35 7.15
CA SER A 2 -23.16 3.30 7.64
C SER A 2 -22.34 4.32 6.86
N PRO A 3 -21.35 5.00 7.47
CA PRO A 3 -20.45 5.88 6.73
C PRO A 3 -19.76 5.08 5.61
N GLU A 4 -19.58 5.71 4.45
CA GLU A 4 -18.82 5.10 3.36
C GLU A 4 -17.38 4.82 3.83
N PRO A 5 -16.80 3.67 3.45
CA PRO A 5 -15.44 3.34 3.83
C PRO A 5 -14.45 4.33 3.21
N VAL A 6 -13.40 4.67 3.96
CA VAL A 6 -12.33 5.53 3.49
C VAL A 6 -11.52 4.78 2.43
N ARG A 7 -11.39 5.37 1.23
CA ARG A 7 -10.66 4.76 0.12
C ARG A 7 -9.23 5.26 0.07
N VAL A 8 -8.27 4.34 0.14
CA VAL A 8 -6.84 4.67 0.14
C VAL A 8 -6.12 3.91 -0.96
N LEU A 9 -5.33 4.62 -1.77
CA LEU A 9 -4.49 4.05 -2.81
C LEU A 9 -3.01 4.13 -2.45
N PHE A 10 -2.30 3.00 -2.52
CA PHE A 10 -0.86 2.91 -2.37
C PHE A 10 -0.19 2.62 -3.71
N VAL A 11 0.73 3.50 -4.13
CA VAL A 11 1.38 3.41 -5.44
C VAL A 11 2.88 3.24 -5.29
N CYS A 12 3.45 2.24 -5.96
CA CYS A 12 4.90 2.13 -6.11
C CYS A 12 5.25 1.83 -7.57
N VAL A 13 6.52 1.56 -7.89
CA VAL A 13 6.92 1.27 -9.27
C VAL A 13 6.35 -0.07 -9.75
N GLU A 14 6.74 -1.17 -9.10
CA GLU A 14 6.45 -2.54 -9.58
C GLU A 14 5.13 -3.15 -9.05
N ASN A 15 4.47 -2.48 -8.10
CA ASN A 15 3.35 -3.02 -7.31
C ASN A 15 3.56 -4.44 -6.77
N ALA A 16 4.80 -4.75 -6.39
CA ALA A 16 5.19 -6.08 -5.94
C ALA A 16 5.58 -6.14 -4.46
N ASN A 17 5.81 -4.99 -3.82
CA ASN A 17 6.54 -4.94 -2.55
C ASN A 17 5.90 -3.92 -1.58
N ARG A 18 6.43 -2.69 -1.49
CA ARG A 18 5.99 -1.64 -0.55
C ARG A 18 4.48 -1.35 -0.61
N SER A 19 3.92 -1.11 -1.80
CA SER A 19 2.49 -0.80 -1.92
C SER A 19 1.58 -1.98 -1.58
N GLN A 20 2.03 -3.22 -1.79
CA GLN A 20 1.29 -4.43 -1.42
C GLN A 20 1.25 -4.61 0.10
N MET A 21 2.40 -4.44 0.77
CA MET A 21 2.46 -4.45 2.24
C MET A 21 1.59 -3.35 2.84
N ALA A 22 1.62 -2.14 2.28
CA ALA A 22 0.81 -1.02 2.75
C ALA A 22 -0.70 -1.28 2.58
N GLU A 23 -1.12 -1.83 1.44
CA GLU A 23 -2.51 -2.24 1.24
C GLU A 23 -2.93 -3.28 2.28
N ALA A 24 -2.11 -4.31 2.50
CA ALA A 24 -2.39 -5.34 3.49
C ALA A 24 -2.54 -4.76 4.91
N PHE A 25 -1.63 -3.89 5.33
CA PHE A 25 -1.72 -3.22 6.63
C PHE A 25 -2.96 -2.34 6.74
N ALA A 26 -3.33 -1.63 5.68
CA ALA A 26 -4.52 -0.77 5.71
C ALA A 26 -5.80 -1.60 5.83
N ARG A 27 -5.88 -2.76 5.18
CA ARG A 27 -6.99 -3.71 5.33
C ARG A 27 -7.03 -4.31 6.73
N LEU A 28 -5.87 -4.72 7.27
CA LEU A 28 -5.75 -5.29 8.61
C LEU A 28 -6.20 -4.32 9.70
N HIS A 29 -5.70 -3.09 9.66
CA HIS A 29 -5.96 -2.10 10.71
C HIS A 29 -7.27 -1.35 10.51
N GLY A 30 -7.71 -1.17 9.25
CA GLY A 30 -8.92 -0.42 8.92
C GLY A 30 -10.20 -1.24 8.88
N GLY A 31 -10.10 -2.56 8.70
CA GLY A 31 -11.24 -3.47 8.62
C GLY A 31 -12.29 -3.00 7.61
N ALA A 32 -13.57 -3.07 7.99
CA ALA A 32 -14.69 -2.65 7.13
C ALA A 32 -14.80 -1.13 6.94
N ARG A 33 -14.01 -0.32 7.65
CA ARG A 33 -14.02 1.14 7.55
C ARG A 33 -13.07 1.67 6.48
N VAL A 34 -12.22 0.81 5.92
CA VAL A 34 -11.19 1.19 4.94
C VAL A 34 -11.26 0.28 3.74
N GLU A 35 -11.22 0.88 2.57
CA GLU A 35 -11.11 0.19 1.30
C GLU A 35 -9.74 0.54 0.68
N ALA A 36 -8.76 -0.33 0.92
CA ALA A 36 -7.39 -0.10 0.47
C ALA A 36 -7.16 -0.70 -0.91
N TYR A 37 -6.37 0.00 -1.73
CA TYR A 37 -5.99 -0.39 -3.07
C TYR A 37 -4.48 -0.21 -3.24
N SER A 38 -3.88 -1.00 -4.12
CA SER A 38 -2.52 -0.75 -4.58
C SER A 38 -2.39 -0.85 -6.09
N ALA A 39 -1.44 -0.10 -6.64
CA ALA A 39 -1.14 -0.09 -8.06
C ALA A 39 0.35 0.23 -8.34
N GLY A 40 0.74 -0.01 -9.58
CA GLY A 40 2.10 0.17 -10.09
C GLY A 40 2.14 1.12 -11.27
N SER A 41 3.16 1.98 -11.34
CA SER A 41 3.45 2.72 -12.58
C SER A 41 4.05 1.81 -13.67
N ARG A 42 4.74 0.74 -13.26
CA ARG A 42 5.28 -0.31 -14.12
C ARG A 42 5.08 -1.67 -13.43
N PRO A 43 3.83 -2.17 -13.34
CA PRO A 43 3.53 -3.39 -12.59
C PRO A 43 4.36 -4.57 -13.12
N SER A 44 4.93 -5.34 -12.19
CA SER A 44 5.74 -6.50 -12.56
C SER A 44 4.91 -7.74 -12.92
N GLY A 45 3.60 -7.71 -12.60
CA GLY A 45 2.67 -8.82 -12.78
C GLY A 45 2.77 -9.91 -11.71
N LEU A 46 3.74 -9.81 -10.79
CA LEU A 46 3.96 -10.79 -9.73
C LEU A 46 4.22 -10.09 -8.40
N ILE A 47 3.74 -10.69 -7.30
CA ILE A 47 4.07 -10.21 -5.95
C ILE A 47 5.48 -10.69 -5.58
N ASN A 48 6.27 -9.84 -4.92
CA ASN A 48 7.62 -10.20 -4.49
C ASN A 48 7.55 -11.36 -3.46
N PRO A 49 8.23 -12.49 -3.69
CA PRO A 49 8.24 -13.61 -2.75
C PRO A 49 8.71 -13.24 -1.34
N LYS A 50 9.62 -12.26 -1.20
CA LYS A 50 10.00 -11.73 0.12
C LYS A 50 8.82 -11.06 0.81
N ALA A 51 8.04 -10.25 0.11
CA ALA A 51 6.86 -9.61 0.67
C ALA A 51 5.84 -10.64 1.16
N VAL A 52 5.60 -11.69 0.36
CA VAL A 52 4.76 -12.83 0.77
C VAL A 52 5.29 -13.48 2.04
N ARG A 53 6.58 -13.81 2.08
CA ARG A 53 7.23 -14.44 3.25
C ARG A 53 7.10 -13.58 4.51
N PHE A 54 7.42 -12.30 4.45
CA PHE A 54 7.45 -11.42 5.63
C PHE A 54 6.06 -10.98 6.09
N MET A 55 5.07 -10.93 5.21
CA MET A 55 3.69 -10.72 5.62
C MET A 55 3.06 -11.98 6.18
N ALA A 56 3.47 -13.17 5.72
CA ALA A 56 3.05 -14.44 6.31
C ALA A 56 3.52 -14.58 7.77
N GLU A 57 4.65 -13.98 8.15
CA GLU A 57 5.08 -13.89 9.57
C GLU A 57 4.05 -13.16 10.44
N LEU A 58 3.24 -12.27 9.85
CA LEU A 58 2.16 -11.54 10.50
C LEU A 58 0.78 -12.18 10.25
N ALA A 59 0.76 -13.44 9.79
CA ALA A 59 -0.44 -14.17 9.41
C ALA A 59 -1.27 -13.51 8.29
N TYR A 60 -0.64 -12.75 7.40
CA TYR A 60 -1.28 -12.17 6.21
C TYR A 60 -0.74 -12.81 4.94
N ASP A 61 -1.65 -13.35 4.12
CA ASP A 61 -1.29 -13.97 2.84
C ASP A 61 -1.35 -12.96 1.69
N LEU A 62 -0.17 -12.46 1.29
CA LEU A 62 -0.03 -11.60 0.11
C LEU A 62 -0.03 -12.38 -1.22
N SER A 63 0.02 -13.71 -1.22
CA SER A 63 0.07 -14.49 -2.47
C SER A 63 -1.23 -14.41 -3.28
N ALA A 64 -2.35 -14.11 -2.60
CA ALA A 64 -3.65 -13.88 -3.22
C ALA A 64 -3.77 -12.48 -3.86
N HIS A 65 -2.80 -11.58 -3.61
CA HIS A 65 -2.78 -10.26 -4.23
C HIS A 65 -2.26 -10.31 -5.66
N GLY A 66 -2.65 -9.33 -6.47
CA GLY A 66 -2.17 -9.15 -7.83
C GLY A 66 -1.41 -7.83 -8.00
N SER A 67 -0.35 -7.86 -8.79
CA SER A 67 0.33 -6.65 -9.26
C SER A 67 -0.45 -6.06 -10.43
N LYS A 68 -1.03 -4.88 -10.24
CA LYS A 68 -1.92 -4.21 -11.21
C LYS A 68 -1.43 -2.82 -11.59
N SER A 69 -1.81 -2.33 -12.78
CA SER A 69 -1.49 -0.97 -13.21
C SER A 69 -2.41 0.06 -12.55
N LEU A 70 -2.05 1.34 -12.67
CA LEU A 70 -2.92 2.44 -12.28
C LEU A 70 -4.17 2.53 -13.17
N ASP A 71 -4.07 2.12 -14.43
CA ASP A 71 -5.18 2.13 -15.39
C ASP A 71 -6.31 1.19 -14.95
N GLU A 72 -5.98 0.08 -14.28
CA GLU A 72 -6.95 -0.90 -13.77
C GLU A 72 -7.81 -0.37 -12.61
N ILE A 73 -7.39 0.73 -11.99
CA ILE A 73 -8.08 1.36 -10.87
C ILE A 73 -8.58 2.78 -11.21
N GLU A 74 -8.57 3.13 -12.50
CA GLU A 74 -9.16 4.38 -12.97
C GLU A 74 -10.66 4.44 -12.67
N GLY A 75 -11.15 5.65 -12.40
CA GLY A 75 -12.56 5.91 -12.10
C GLY A 75 -12.98 5.66 -10.65
N ILE A 76 -12.06 5.26 -9.77
CA ILE A 76 -12.30 5.19 -8.32
C ILE A 76 -11.88 6.51 -7.68
N ASP A 77 -12.78 7.12 -6.92
CA ASP A 77 -12.45 8.27 -6.08
C ASP A 77 -11.74 7.81 -4.80
N PHE A 78 -10.55 8.34 -4.57
CA PHE A 78 -9.74 8.06 -3.39
C PHE A 78 -9.74 9.25 -2.41
N ASP A 79 -9.87 8.95 -1.12
CA ASP A 79 -9.68 9.94 -0.08
C ASP A 79 -8.18 10.25 0.12
N ALA A 80 -7.34 9.23 0.01
CA ALA A 80 -5.88 9.38 0.11
C ALA A 80 -5.12 8.58 -0.96
N VAL A 81 -4.12 9.21 -1.57
CA VAL A 81 -3.15 8.56 -2.48
C VAL A 81 -1.76 8.70 -1.90
N ILE A 82 -1.09 7.57 -1.70
CA ILE A 82 0.23 7.48 -1.09
C ILE A 82 1.21 6.92 -2.10
N THR A 83 2.20 7.71 -2.50
CA THR A 83 3.28 7.27 -3.39
C THR A 83 4.48 6.78 -2.62
N MET A 84 5.15 5.75 -3.14
CA MET A 84 6.32 5.13 -2.54
C MET A 84 7.37 4.86 -3.62
N GLY A 85 8.19 5.87 -3.90
CA GLY A 85 9.36 5.73 -4.75
C GLY A 85 9.08 5.67 -6.26
N CYS A 86 7.88 6.01 -6.73
CA CYS A 86 7.62 6.20 -8.16
C CYS A 86 7.98 7.62 -8.67
N GLY A 87 8.21 8.57 -7.76
CA GLY A 87 8.57 9.95 -8.09
C GLY A 87 7.62 10.59 -9.10
N ASP A 88 8.18 11.34 -10.06
CA ASP A 88 7.43 12.02 -11.12
C ASP A 88 6.87 11.06 -12.19
N SER A 89 7.25 9.78 -12.16
CA SER A 89 6.77 8.78 -13.13
C SER A 89 5.41 8.19 -12.77
N CYS A 90 4.81 8.60 -11.65
CA CYS A 90 3.49 8.16 -11.25
C CYS A 90 2.39 8.97 -11.96
N PRO A 91 1.50 8.32 -12.72
CA PRO A 91 0.25 8.92 -13.20
C PRO A 91 -0.46 9.70 -12.08
N TRP A 92 -1.04 10.85 -12.44
CA TRP A 92 -1.80 11.65 -11.49
C TRP A 92 -3.15 10.99 -11.22
N VAL A 93 -3.36 10.54 -9.99
CA VAL A 93 -4.65 10.04 -9.51
C VAL A 93 -5.30 11.12 -8.64
N PRO A 94 -6.56 11.54 -8.92
CA PRO A 94 -7.25 12.50 -8.09
C PRO A 94 -7.53 11.93 -6.69
N ALA A 95 -7.18 12.70 -5.67
CA ALA A 95 -7.52 12.40 -4.28
C ALA A 95 -7.58 13.65 -3.42
N LYS A 96 -8.33 13.57 -2.32
CA LYS A 96 -8.44 14.67 -1.34
C LYS A 96 -7.11 14.91 -0.63
N ARG A 97 -6.37 13.83 -0.38
CA ARG A 97 -5.07 13.85 0.28
C ARG A 97 -4.04 13.10 -0.56
N ARG A 98 -2.84 13.66 -0.67
CA ARG A 98 -1.71 13.00 -1.33
C ARG A 98 -0.47 13.08 -0.46
N GLU A 99 0.22 11.96 -0.30
CA GLU A 99 1.49 11.90 0.41
C GLU A 99 2.53 11.14 -0.40
N ASP A 100 3.79 11.50 -0.22
CA ASP A 100 4.91 10.73 -0.72
C ASP A 100 5.72 10.19 0.46
N TRP A 101 5.75 8.87 0.58
CA TRP A 101 6.53 8.19 1.60
C TRP A 101 7.88 7.79 1.02
N ALA A 102 8.90 8.55 1.42
CA ALA A 102 10.29 8.22 1.16
C ALA A 102 10.70 6.97 1.96
N LEU A 103 10.40 5.81 1.40
CA LEU A 103 10.76 4.50 1.93
C LEU A 103 11.90 3.90 1.10
N PRO A 104 12.96 3.37 1.74
CA PRO A 104 14.03 2.69 1.03
C PRO A 104 13.46 1.44 0.32
N ASP A 105 14.09 1.02 -0.78
CA ASP A 105 13.67 -0.19 -1.48
C ASP A 105 14.19 -1.44 -0.75
N PRO A 106 13.32 -2.28 -0.17
CA PRO A 106 13.76 -3.42 0.61
C PRO A 106 14.11 -4.64 -0.27
N LYS A 107 13.96 -4.59 -1.61
CA LYS A 107 14.13 -5.75 -2.51
C LYS A 107 15.47 -6.47 -2.32
N HIS A 108 16.55 -5.73 -2.12
CA HIS A 108 17.92 -6.25 -1.95
C HIS A 108 18.45 -6.19 -0.52
N MET A 109 17.62 -5.78 0.44
CA MET A 109 17.99 -5.78 1.85
C MET A 109 18.01 -7.19 2.44
N ASP A 110 18.76 -7.34 3.53
CA ASP A 110 18.70 -8.53 4.38
C ASP A 110 17.36 -8.63 5.11
N ASP A 111 17.14 -9.76 5.79
CA ASP A 111 15.86 -10.07 6.43
C ASP A 111 15.53 -9.11 7.59
N GLU A 112 16.53 -8.56 8.30
CA GLU A 112 16.31 -7.65 9.42
C GLU A 112 15.91 -6.25 8.94
N ALA A 113 16.67 -5.71 7.98
CA ALA A 113 16.35 -4.44 7.35
C ALA A 113 15.02 -4.50 6.58
N TYR A 114 14.68 -5.64 5.97
CA TYR A 114 13.37 -5.81 5.35
C TYR A 114 12.24 -5.70 6.37
N ARG A 115 12.36 -6.37 7.53
CA ARG A 115 11.36 -6.25 8.62
C ARG A 115 11.25 -4.83 9.12
N ALA A 116 12.36 -4.11 9.26
CA ALA A 116 12.34 -2.70 9.65
C ALA A 116 11.53 -1.84 8.66
N VAL A 117 11.68 -2.05 7.35
CA VAL A 117 10.87 -1.35 6.33
C VAL A 117 9.40 -1.76 6.38
N ARG A 118 9.10 -3.05 6.53
CA ARG A 118 7.74 -3.56 6.70
C ARG A 118 7.06 -2.89 7.90
N ASP A 119 7.75 -2.82 9.02
CA ASP A 119 7.22 -2.29 10.28
C ASP A 119 7.08 -0.75 10.21
N ASP A 120 7.99 -0.05 9.52
CA ASP A 120 7.83 1.39 9.20
C ASP A 120 6.60 1.65 8.33
N ILE A 121 6.36 0.81 7.31
CA ILE A 121 5.13 0.90 6.49
C ILE A 121 3.90 0.72 7.37
N SER A 122 3.87 -0.28 8.25
CA SER A 122 2.75 -0.52 9.17
C SER A 122 2.48 0.71 10.07
N ALA A 123 3.53 1.29 10.65
CA ALA A 123 3.43 2.47 11.50
C ALA A 123 2.88 3.69 10.74
N ARG A 124 3.34 3.91 9.50
CA ARG A 124 2.84 5.00 8.64
C ARG A 124 1.40 4.80 8.22
N VAL A 125 1.01 3.56 7.91
CA VAL A 125 -0.40 3.21 7.62
C VAL A 125 -1.28 3.49 8.82
N LEU A 126 -0.89 3.04 10.03
CA LEU A 126 -1.66 3.32 11.25
C LEU A 126 -1.85 4.82 11.48
N ARG A 127 -0.80 5.61 11.28
CA ARG A 127 -0.87 7.06 11.38
C ARG A 127 -1.81 7.65 10.33
N LEU A 128 -1.69 7.23 9.07
CA LEU A 128 -2.57 7.67 7.99
C LEU A 128 -4.05 7.38 8.31
N LEU A 129 -4.35 6.16 8.75
CA LEU A 129 -5.71 5.77 9.12
C LEU A 129 -6.24 6.64 10.27
N ALA A 130 -5.44 6.86 11.31
CA ALA A 130 -5.83 7.73 12.43
C ALA A 130 -6.14 9.17 11.96
N GLU A 131 -5.32 9.70 11.06
CA GLU A 131 -5.52 11.05 10.50
C GLU A 131 -6.72 11.12 9.54
N LEU A 132 -7.11 10.00 8.93
CA LEU A 132 -8.34 9.86 8.14
C LEU A 132 -9.57 9.57 9.02
N GLY A 133 -9.43 9.59 10.35
CA GLY A 133 -10.52 9.33 11.30
C GLY A 133 -10.88 7.85 11.47
N VAL A 134 -10.03 6.94 10.98
CA VAL A 134 -10.18 5.50 11.16
C VAL A 134 -9.26 5.07 12.30
N SER A 135 -9.83 4.92 13.49
CA SER A 135 -9.14 4.25 14.59
C SER A 135 -9.12 2.73 14.34
N PRO A 136 -8.07 2.00 14.72
CA PRO A 136 -8.05 0.53 14.69
C PRO A 136 -9.16 -0.07 15.58
#